data_AF-A0A2W4LGS6-F1
#
_entry.id   AF-A0A2W4LGS6-F1
#
_cell.length_a   1.000
_cell.length_b   1.000
_cell.length_c   1.000
_cell.angle_alpha   90.00
_cell.angle_beta   90.00
_cell.angle_gamma   90.00
#
_symmetry.space_group_name_H-M   'P 1'
#
loop_
_entity.id
_entity.type
_entity.pdbx_description
1 polymer ?
#
loop_
_entity_poly.entity_id
_entity_poly.type
_entity_poly.pdbx_seq_one_letter_code
_entity_poly.pdbx_strand_id
1 'polypeptide(L)'
;MGSALRRAHVGARSRRGRAGGSAAAPPARGAGHGNRRGDPRRRERADHRRPRRGGRGRPRPRDRDGARARALRRPGDPRVLRPRAFTLADLRRGNMATRGQALKLGIFLIGSLVALALLLGAFAGFEDFWRRTERYYVLVPGSVEGLEVGSTVKIRGVRVGRVGALELHPGGFAGVRVALDVPQDTRIPRDAKAFLRFQGLTGLKLVDIDEGSPEAGPLPPGGYIEYGETPIDALTARAGDIVEQVTHLLASTDALMTRLAATAEELELERLNTILRRADGALDHLEQASEQLALTLRETRAPLRETVARTDEALVRAAEVLENVNETVENLGEASNDVRALIQGSDQELRTTVYNLREASQSFKELGRELRLNPSRLLFSRPPRERELP
;
A
#
# COMPACT_ATOMS: atom_id res chain seq x y z
N MET A 1 56.92 47.74 15.73
CA MET A 1 55.58 48.31 15.44
C MET A 1 54.59 47.15 15.41
N GLY A 2 53.45 47.17 16.09
CA GLY A 2 52.97 48.09 17.12
C GLY A 2 51.71 47.49 17.78
N SER A 3 51.82 47.01 19.01
CA SER A 3 50.76 46.29 19.72
C SER A 3 49.98 47.21 20.66
N ALA A 4 48.64 47.15 20.61
CA ALA A 4 47.75 47.98 21.42
C ALA A 4 46.70 47.13 22.15
N LEU A 5 46.97 46.81 23.42
CA LEU A 5 46.00 46.21 24.33
C LEU A 5 44.94 47.24 24.74
N ARG A 6 43.68 46.82 24.90
CA ARG A 6 42.69 47.60 25.65
C ARG A 6 41.71 46.72 26.43
N ARG A 7 42.11 46.33 27.65
CA ARG A 7 41.17 45.89 28.70
C ARG A 7 40.58 47.12 29.40
N ALA A 8 39.34 47.01 29.84
CA ALA A 8 38.71 47.91 30.81
C ALA A 8 38.12 47.07 31.96
N HIS A 9 38.10 47.62 33.17
CA HIS A 9 37.73 46.93 34.42
C HIS A 9 36.35 47.39 34.94
N VAL A 10 35.68 46.52 35.74
CA VAL A 10 34.85 46.80 36.93
C VAL A 10 33.80 47.94 36.79
N GLY A 11 32.49 47.74 36.95
CA GLY A 11 31.72 46.99 37.97
C GLY A 11 30.53 47.88 38.41
N ALA A 12 29.68 47.59 39.41
CA ALA A 12 29.41 46.40 40.23
C ALA A 12 28.07 46.61 41.01
N ARG A 13 27.43 45.52 41.51
CA ARG A 13 26.31 45.50 42.52
C ARG A 13 24.96 46.10 42.03
N SER A 14 23.77 45.84 42.61
CA SER A 14 23.21 44.74 43.46
C SER A 14 21.68 44.93 43.58
N ARG A 15 20.82 43.88 43.70
CA ARG A 15 20.08 43.41 44.92
C ARG A 15 18.95 42.44 44.45
N ARG A 16 18.78 41.23 45.01
CA ARG A 16 18.08 40.77 46.25
C ARG A 16 16.55 40.60 46.15
N GLY A 17 16.06 39.44 46.60
CA GLY A 17 14.64 39.03 46.72
C GLY A 17 14.32 37.84 45.80
N ARG A 18 14.16 36.57 46.20
CA ARG A 18 13.89 35.85 47.48
C ARG A 18 12.40 35.72 47.87
N ALA A 19 12.03 34.49 48.25
CA ALA A 19 10.72 33.95 48.65
C ALA A 19 9.77 33.62 47.47
N GLY A 20 9.04 32.50 47.50
CA GLY A 20 8.98 31.45 48.52
C GLY A 20 8.42 30.12 47.98
N GLY A 21 8.28 29.10 48.84
CA GLY A 21 7.71 27.80 48.47
C GLY A 21 7.14 27.04 49.66
N SER A 22 6.16 26.18 49.39
CA SER A 22 5.56 25.15 50.26
C SER A 22 4.65 24.31 49.35
N ALA A 23 4.95 23.05 49.02
CA ALA A 23 4.83 21.84 49.84
C ALA A 23 3.38 21.33 50.05
N ALA A 24 3.06 20.20 49.42
CA ALA A 24 1.99 19.26 49.77
C ALA A 24 2.34 17.86 49.20
N ALA A 25 1.89 16.78 49.84
CA ALA A 25 2.31 15.39 49.55
C ALA A 25 1.08 14.47 49.32
N PRO A 26 1.25 13.26 48.70
CA PRO A 26 0.15 12.35 48.40
C PRO A 26 -0.27 11.49 49.62
N PRO A 27 -1.46 10.84 49.57
CA PRO A 27 -1.51 9.40 49.27
C PRO A 27 -2.76 9.04 48.38
N ALA A 28 -3.20 7.81 48.13
CA ALA A 28 -2.96 6.50 48.76
C ALA A 28 -3.14 5.29 47.79
N ARG A 29 -2.86 4.07 48.31
CA ARG A 29 -2.98 2.77 47.63
C ARG A 29 -4.27 2.01 48.02
N GLY A 30 -4.73 1.11 47.15
CA GLY A 30 -5.62 -0.03 47.43
C GLY A 30 -5.87 -0.79 46.11
N ALA A 31 -5.51 -2.05 45.86
CA ALA A 31 -5.35 -3.27 46.68
C ALA A 31 -6.68 -3.87 47.17
N GLY A 32 -7.13 -4.96 46.54
CA GLY A 32 -8.35 -5.70 46.92
C GLY A 32 -8.65 -6.92 46.02
N HIS A 33 -8.85 -8.10 46.62
CA HIS A 33 -9.10 -9.37 45.92
C HIS A 33 -10.55 -9.52 45.38
N GLY A 34 -10.69 -10.07 44.15
CA GLY A 34 -11.00 -11.50 43.94
C GLY A 34 -12.44 -12.08 44.02
N ASN A 35 -12.61 -13.14 43.20
CA ASN A 35 -13.40 -14.37 43.43
C ASN A 35 -14.93 -14.45 43.11
N ARG A 36 -15.25 -15.42 42.22
CA ARG A 36 -16.39 -16.37 42.22
C ARG A 36 -17.88 -15.92 42.03
N ARG A 37 -18.47 -16.54 40.99
CA ARG A 37 -19.76 -17.30 40.94
C ARG A 37 -21.06 -16.62 41.44
N GLY A 38 -22.03 -16.44 40.53
CA GLY A 38 -23.44 -16.14 40.88
C GLY A 38 -24.41 -16.24 39.69
N ASP A 39 -25.21 -17.31 39.65
CA ASP A 39 -26.33 -17.59 38.72
C ASP A 39 -27.68 -17.23 39.41
N PRO A 40 -28.92 -17.28 38.85
CA PRO A 40 -29.44 -17.23 37.46
C PRO A 40 -30.54 -16.13 37.26
N ARG A 41 -31.33 -16.23 36.16
CA ARG A 41 -32.73 -15.73 35.93
C ARG A 41 -32.90 -14.32 35.31
N ARG A 42 -33.96 -14.02 34.53
CA ARG A 42 -34.95 -14.78 33.69
C ARG A 42 -35.83 -13.76 32.91
N ARG A 43 -36.41 -14.17 31.76
CA ARG A 43 -37.36 -13.41 30.88
C ARG A 43 -36.67 -12.32 30.04
N GLU A 44 -37.09 -11.85 28.86
CA GLU A 44 -38.02 -12.24 27.76
C GLU A 44 -37.71 -11.26 26.58
N ARG A 45 -38.15 -11.35 25.30
CA ARG A 45 -39.12 -12.19 24.56
C ARG A 45 -38.77 -12.19 23.04
N ALA A 46 -39.16 -13.23 22.29
CA ALA A 46 -39.31 -13.25 20.80
C ALA A 46 -38.01 -13.11 19.93
N ASP A 47 -37.94 -13.50 18.64
CA ASP A 47 -38.98 -14.13 17.81
C ASP A 47 -38.50 -15.16 16.74
N HIS A 48 -39.48 -15.84 16.15
CA HIS A 48 -39.52 -16.80 15.04
C HIS A 48 -38.24 -17.09 14.19
N ARG A 49 -37.73 -18.33 14.29
CA ARG A 49 -37.31 -19.14 13.11
C ARG A 49 -37.69 -20.63 13.28
N ARG A 50 -38.38 -21.19 12.28
CA ARG A 50 -38.67 -22.64 12.15
C ARG A 50 -37.48 -23.38 11.53
N PRO A 51 -37.20 -24.63 11.95
CA PRO A 51 -36.31 -25.50 11.16
C PRO A 51 -36.83 -26.95 10.95
N ARG A 52 -36.18 -27.65 10.00
CA ARG A 52 -36.05 -29.12 9.81
C ARG A 52 -37.14 -29.92 9.06
N ARG A 53 -36.59 -30.82 8.20
CA ARG A 53 -37.06 -32.14 7.73
C ARG A 53 -38.41 -32.17 6.97
N GLY A 54 -38.57 -32.92 5.88
CA GLY A 54 -37.77 -34.05 5.40
C GLY A 54 -38.64 -35.32 5.42
N GLY A 55 -39.34 -35.60 4.32
CA GLY A 55 -40.34 -36.67 4.22
C GLY A 55 -39.89 -37.85 3.35
N ARG A 56 -39.92 -39.06 3.93
CA ARG A 56 -39.97 -40.33 3.19
C ARG A 56 -41.42 -40.83 3.20
N GLY A 57 -41.82 -41.55 2.15
CA GLY A 57 -42.84 -42.61 2.28
C GLY A 57 -44.25 -42.33 1.74
N ARG A 58 -44.60 -43.16 0.74
CA ARG A 58 -45.91 -43.77 0.41
C ARG A 58 -46.87 -43.92 1.62
N PRO A 59 -48.22 -43.88 1.44
CA PRO A 59 -48.92 -44.92 0.66
C PRO A 59 -50.19 -44.52 -0.15
N ARG A 60 -50.71 -45.49 -0.92
CA ARG A 60 -52.12 -45.58 -1.38
C ARG A 60 -52.91 -46.46 -0.39
N PRO A 61 -54.24 -46.32 -0.26
CA PRO A 61 -55.13 -47.37 -0.85
C PRO A 61 -56.56 -46.93 -1.28
N ARG A 62 -57.23 -47.79 -2.06
CA ARG A 62 -58.65 -48.24 -2.05
C ARG A 62 -59.79 -47.24 -1.73
N ASP A 63 -60.77 -46.99 -2.62
CA ASP A 63 -61.92 -47.82 -3.11
C ASP A 63 -63.23 -47.57 -2.32
N ARG A 64 -64.40 -47.82 -2.95
CA ARG A 64 -65.80 -47.84 -2.42
C ARG A 64 -66.48 -46.47 -2.22
N ASP A 65 -67.82 -46.33 -2.33
CA ASP A 65 -68.89 -47.19 -2.91
C ASP A 65 -70.18 -46.34 -3.18
N GLY A 66 -71.15 -46.87 -3.93
CA GLY A 66 -72.55 -46.37 -4.00
C GLY A 66 -72.86 -45.31 -5.09
N ALA A 67 -73.61 -45.52 -6.19
CA ALA A 67 -74.60 -46.50 -6.67
C ALA A 67 -76.10 -46.13 -6.51
N ARG A 68 -76.73 -45.67 -7.62
CA ARG A 68 -78.12 -45.89 -8.14
C ARG A 68 -78.27 -45.06 -9.44
N ALA A 69 -78.64 -45.58 -10.62
CA ALA A 69 -79.82 -46.37 -11.07
C ALA A 69 -81.10 -45.51 -11.21
N ARG A 70 -81.88 -45.53 -12.32
CA ARG A 70 -81.81 -46.25 -13.64
C ARG A 70 -81.63 -45.18 -14.77
N ALA A 71 -82.15 -45.17 -16.02
CA ALA A 71 -83.00 -45.99 -16.91
C ALA A 71 -82.94 -45.35 -18.35
N LEU A 72 -83.37 -45.91 -19.51
CA LEU A 72 -83.59 -47.30 -19.99
C LEU A 72 -83.86 -47.32 -21.54
N ARG A 73 -82.97 -47.84 -22.42
CA ARG A 73 -83.30 -48.52 -23.71
C ARG A 73 -82.10 -49.13 -24.46
N ARG A 74 -82.38 -50.11 -25.33
CA ARG A 74 -81.52 -50.91 -26.24
C ARG A 74 -81.91 -50.63 -27.71
N PRO A 75 -81.27 -51.22 -28.75
CA PRO A 75 -79.85 -51.52 -28.99
C PRO A 75 -79.34 -50.96 -30.35
N GLY A 76 -78.07 -51.18 -30.70
CA GLY A 76 -77.53 -50.95 -32.05
C GLY A 76 -76.12 -51.55 -32.21
N ASP A 77 -75.75 -51.99 -33.42
CA ASP A 77 -74.60 -52.88 -33.65
C ASP A 77 -73.21 -52.31 -33.32
N PRO A 78 -72.25 -53.17 -32.88
CA PRO A 78 -70.87 -52.79 -32.67
C PRO A 78 -70.14 -52.59 -34.01
N ARG A 79 -70.14 -51.35 -34.52
CA ARG A 79 -69.28 -50.97 -35.66
C ARG A 79 -67.81 -51.07 -35.27
N VAL A 80 -67.13 -52.09 -35.79
CA VAL A 80 -65.68 -52.29 -35.64
C VAL A 80 -64.93 -51.08 -36.20
N LEU A 81 -64.36 -50.26 -35.32
CA LEU A 81 -63.49 -49.15 -35.71
C LEU A 81 -62.18 -49.72 -36.28
N ARG A 82 -62.02 -49.65 -37.60
CA ARG A 82 -60.72 -49.88 -38.23
C ARG A 82 -59.69 -48.90 -37.64
N PRO A 83 -58.46 -49.34 -37.31
CA PRO A 83 -57.41 -48.41 -36.90
C PRO A 83 -57.15 -47.42 -38.05
N ARG A 84 -57.18 -46.12 -37.74
CA ARG A 84 -56.73 -45.10 -38.70
C ARG A 84 -55.23 -45.31 -38.93
N ALA A 85 -54.86 -45.65 -40.16
CA ALA A 85 -53.47 -45.71 -40.57
C ALA A 85 -52.84 -44.32 -40.39
N PHE A 86 -51.84 -44.22 -39.52
CA PHE A 86 -51.09 -43.00 -39.29
C PHE A 86 -50.16 -42.78 -40.49
N THR A 87 -50.59 -41.98 -41.46
CA THR A 87 -49.83 -41.76 -42.70
C THR A 87 -48.71 -40.75 -42.45
N LEU A 88 -47.54 -41.01 -43.06
CA LEU A 88 -46.33 -40.18 -42.93
C LEU A 88 -46.52 -38.72 -43.38
N ALA A 89 -47.63 -38.40 -44.05
CA ALA A 89 -47.99 -37.05 -44.48
C ALA A 89 -48.16 -36.07 -43.29
N ASP A 90 -48.68 -36.51 -42.15
CA ASP A 90 -48.95 -35.61 -41.02
C ASP A 90 -47.68 -35.12 -40.29
N LEU A 91 -46.57 -35.86 -40.39
CA LEU A 91 -45.27 -35.41 -39.89
C LEU A 91 -44.66 -34.26 -40.70
N ARG A 92 -45.18 -33.96 -41.91
CA ARG A 92 -44.72 -32.85 -42.75
C ARG A 92 -45.54 -31.56 -42.56
N ARG A 93 -46.37 -31.46 -41.52
CA ARG A 93 -47.06 -30.22 -41.12
C ARG A 93 -46.28 -29.39 -40.09
N GLY A 94 -44.99 -29.20 -40.34
CA GLY A 94 -44.27 -28.08 -39.73
C GLY A 94 -44.92 -26.78 -40.20
N ASN A 95 -45.43 -25.96 -39.26
CA ASN A 95 -46.05 -24.67 -39.58
C ASN A 95 -45.03 -23.78 -40.29
N MET A 96 -45.15 -23.64 -41.62
CA MET A 96 -44.38 -22.64 -42.36
C MET A 96 -44.80 -21.26 -41.83
N ALA A 97 -43.89 -20.61 -41.09
CA ALA A 97 -44.08 -19.23 -40.67
C ALA A 97 -44.47 -18.40 -41.90
N THR A 98 -45.63 -17.72 -41.84
CA THR A 98 -46.12 -16.97 -43.00
C THR A 98 -45.06 -15.94 -43.39
N ARG A 99 -44.89 -15.66 -44.69
CA ARG A 99 -43.76 -14.83 -45.16
C ARG A 99 -43.63 -13.48 -44.41
N GLY A 100 -44.76 -12.88 -44.00
CA GLY A 100 -44.80 -11.70 -43.14
C GLY A 100 -44.39 -11.91 -41.67
N GLN A 101 -44.57 -13.10 -41.08
CA GLN A 101 -44.03 -13.45 -39.76
C GLN A 101 -42.50 -13.60 -39.82
N ALA A 102 -41.98 -14.30 -40.83
CA ALA A 102 -40.54 -14.44 -41.04
C ALA A 102 -39.86 -13.08 -41.27
N LEU A 103 -40.49 -12.21 -42.08
CA LEU A 103 -40.01 -10.83 -42.28
C LEU A 103 -40.01 -10.01 -40.98
N LYS A 104 -41.07 -10.07 -40.18
CA LYS A 104 -41.14 -9.40 -38.86
C LYS A 104 -40.05 -9.88 -37.91
N LEU A 105 -39.78 -11.19 -37.87
CA LEU A 105 -38.69 -11.76 -37.06
C LEU A 105 -37.31 -11.30 -37.55
N GLY A 106 -37.07 -11.27 -38.86
CA GLY A 106 -35.82 -10.77 -39.44
C GLY A 106 -35.58 -9.29 -39.11
N ILE A 107 -36.60 -8.43 -39.27
CA ILE A 107 -36.52 -7.01 -38.91
C ILE A 107 -36.28 -6.84 -37.39
N PHE A 108 -36.94 -7.63 -36.54
CA PHE A 108 -36.72 -7.59 -35.10
C PHE A 108 -35.29 -8.01 -34.71
N LEU A 109 -34.75 -9.07 -35.32
CA LEU A 109 -33.39 -9.53 -35.06
C LEU A 109 -32.34 -8.50 -35.51
N ILE A 110 -32.48 -7.92 -36.70
CA ILE A 110 -31.60 -6.86 -37.20
C ILE A 110 -31.72 -5.61 -36.30
N GLY A 111 -32.93 -5.21 -35.94
CA GLY A 111 -33.18 -4.08 -35.03
C GLY A 111 -32.57 -4.28 -33.65
N SER A 112 -32.68 -5.49 -33.07
CA SER A 112 -32.05 -5.83 -31.79
C SER A 112 -30.52 -5.88 -31.86
N LEU A 113 -29.95 -6.33 -32.99
CA LEU A 113 -28.51 -6.37 -33.20
C LEU A 113 -27.94 -4.95 -33.35
N VAL A 114 -28.63 -4.07 -34.08
CA VAL A 114 -28.27 -2.65 -34.19
C VAL A 114 -28.42 -1.94 -32.85
N ALA A 115 -29.52 -2.17 -32.12
CA ALA A 115 -29.71 -1.59 -30.79
C ALA A 115 -28.64 -2.08 -29.78
N LEU A 116 -28.24 -3.35 -29.84
CA LEU A 116 -27.16 -3.90 -29.03
C LEU A 116 -25.80 -3.29 -29.42
N ALA A 117 -25.51 -3.14 -30.72
CA ALA A 117 -24.28 -2.50 -31.19
C ALA A 117 -24.18 -1.03 -30.76
N LEU A 118 -25.30 -0.28 -30.84
CA LEU A 118 -25.37 1.11 -30.37
C LEU A 118 -25.22 1.20 -28.84
N LEU A 119 -25.85 0.29 -28.08
CA LEU A 119 -25.72 0.26 -26.61
C LEU A 119 -24.31 -0.12 -26.17
N LEU A 120 -23.68 -1.11 -26.81
CA LEU A 120 -22.28 -1.45 -26.59
C LEU A 120 -21.35 -0.28 -26.94
N GLY A 121 -21.61 0.43 -28.04
CA GLY A 121 -20.83 1.62 -28.43
C GLY A 121 -20.96 2.79 -27.45
N ALA A 122 -22.17 3.02 -26.92
CA ALA A 122 -22.40 4.01 -25.87
C ALA A 122 -21.66 3.65 -24.56
N PHE A 123 -21.71 2.38 -24.14
CA PHE A 123 -20.99 1.90 -22.95
C PHE A 123 -19.48 1.84 -23.14
N ALA A 124 -18.98 1.66 -24.36
CA ALA A 124 -17.56 1.64 -24.69
C ALA A 124 -16.93 3.04 -24.83
N GLY A 125 -17.70 4.13 -24.66
CA GLY A 125 -17.18 5.49 -24.74
C GLY A 125 -16.75 5.92 -26.15
N PHE A 126 -17.59 5.67 -27.16
CA PHE A 126 -17.27 5.93 -28.57
C PHE A 126 -16.76 7.35 -28.88
N GLU A 127 -17.12 8.38 -28.10
CA GLU A 127 -16.60 9.75 -28.28
C GLU A 127 -15.07 9.81 -28.14
N ASP A 128 -14.48 9.06 -27.21
CA ASP A 128 -13.02 8.93 -26.99
C ASP A 128 -12.32 7.99 -28.00
N PHE A 129 -13.08 7.36 -28.92
CA PHE A 129 -12.53 6.50 -29.97
C PHE A 129 -12.44 7.21 -31.33
N TRP A 130 -13.29 8.22 -31.56
CA TRP A 130 -13.30 9.02 -32.80
C TRP A 130 -12.59 10.38 -32.66
N ARG A 131 -12.35 10.86 -31.44
CA ARG A 131 -11.46 12.01 -31.20
C ARG A 131 -10.02 11.65 -31.60
N ARG A 132 -9.38 12.51 -32.41
CA ARG A 132 -7.95 12.38 -32.70
C ARG A 132 -7.14 12.66 -31.43
N THR A 133 -6.34 11.68 -31.02
CA THR A 133 -5.38 11.82 -29.91
C THR A 133 -3.97 11.99 -30.45
N GLU A 134 -3.19 12.79 -29.74
CA GLU A 134 -1.74 12.86 -29.84
C GLU A 134 -1.14 12.05 -28.71
N ARG A 135 0.10 11.57 -28.90
CA ARG A 135 0.81 10.79 -27.90
C ARG A 135 1.90 11.63 -27.26
N TYR A 136 1.89 11.68 -25.93
CA TYR A 136 2.93 12.28 -25.10
C TYR A 136 3.58 11.19 -24.25
N TYR A 137 4.80 11.40 -23.78
CA TYR A 137 5.53 10.42 -22.98
C TYR A 137 5.93 10.98 -21.62
N VAL A 138 5.96 10.13 -20.60
CA VAL A 138 6.59 10.40 -19.30
C VAL A 138 7.58 9.27 -19.05
N LEU A 139 8.79 9.59 -18.59
CA LEU A 139 9.72 8.59 -18.06
C LEU A 139 9.63 8.63 -16.53
N VAL A 140 9.02 7.62 -15.93
CA VAL A 140 8.87 7.53 -14.47
C VAL A 140 10.06 6.73 -13.90
N PRO A 141 10.92 7.33 -13.06
CA PRO A 141 11.94 6.59 -12.34
C PRO A 141 11.28 5.72 -11.26
N GLY A 142 11.61 4.43 -11.22
CA GLY A 142 11.07 3.49 -10.23
C GLY A 142 9.69 2.89 -10.61
N SER A 143 8.86 2.64 -9.60
CA SER A 143 7.67 1.77 -9.72
C SER A 143 6.39 2.52 -10.11
N VAL A 144 5.83 2.16 -11.28
CA VAL A 144 4.50 2.58 -11.72
C VAL A 144 3.36 1.73 -11.11
N GLU A 145 3.62 0.89 -10.10
CA GLU A 145 2.60 0.02 -9.49
C GLU A 145 1.32 0.78 -9.13
N GLY A 146 0.17 0.21 -9.51
CA GLY A 146 -1.16 0.83 -9.43
C GLY A 146 -1.57 1.63 -10.68
N LEU A 147 -0.65 1.97 -11.58
CA LEU A 147 -0.96 2.59 -12.88
C LEU A 147 -1.24 1.49 -13.92
N GLU A 148 -2.36 1.63 -14.64
CA GLU A 148 -2.80 0.64 -15.64
C GLU A 148 -2.97 1.29 -17.03
N VAL A 149 -2.97 0.48 -18.09
CA VAL A 149 -3.39 0.94 -19.41
C VAL A 149 -4.87 1.28 -19.36
N GLY A 150 -5.23 2.51 -19.71
CA GLY A 150 -6.56 3.08 -19.48
C GLY A 150 -6.70 3.93 -18.20
N SER A 151 -5.67 3.99 -17.33
CA SER A 151 -5.66 4.95 -16.21
C SER A 151 -5.89 6.38 -16.72
N THR A 152 -6.70 7.16 -16.00
CA THR A 152 -7.08 8.51 -16.43
C THR A 152 -5.87 9.46 -16.37
N VAL A 153 -5.72 10.29 -17.39
CA VAL A 153 -4.82 11.45 -17.40
C VAL A 153 -5.63 12.71 -17.12
N LYS A 154 -5.12 13.56 -16.23
CA LYS A 154 -5.79 14.77 -15.76
C LYS A 154 -4.90 16.00 -15.93
N ILE A 155 -5.53 17.17 -16.06
CA ILE A 155 -4.94 18.47 -15.79
C ILE A 155 -5.84 19.15 -14.75
N ARG A 156 -5.25 19.59 -13.62
CA ARG A 156 -5.96 20.28 -12.52
C ARG A 156 -7.24 19.56 -12.07
N GLY A 157 -7.21 18.22 -12.03
CA GLY A 157 -8.35 17.38 -11.64
C GLY A 157 -9.36 17.04 -12.76
N VAL A 158 -9.38 17.78 -13.87
CA VAL A 158 -10.21 17.54 -15.06
C VAL A 158 -9.62 16.39 -15.89
N ARG A 159 -10.42 15.43 -16.34
CA ARG A 159 -9.97 14.39 -17.28
C ARG A 159 -9.62 15.03 -18.62
N VAL A 160 -8.39 14.82 -19.09
CA VAL A 160 -7.94 15.24 -20.42
C VAL A 160 -7.51 14.07 -21.31
N GLY A 161 -7.23 12.87 -20.77
CA GLY A 161 -6.80 11.74 -21.60
C GLY A 161 -6.73 10.42 -20.83
N ARG A 162 -5.96 9.47 -21.37
CA ARG A 162 -5.73 8.14 -20.78
C ARG A 162 -4.30 7.65 -21.02
N VAL A 163 -3.80 6.76 -20.15
CA VAL A 163 -2.57 6.00 -20.39
C VAL A 163 -2.82 5.03 -21.54
N GLY A 164 -2.12 5.21 -22.66
CA GLY A 164 -2.23 4.39 -23.86
C GLY A 164 -1.33 3.15 -23.85
N ALA A 165 -0.17 3.23 -23.19
CA ALA A 165 0.75 2.09 -23.02
C ALA A 165 1.68 2.29 -21.80
N LEU A 166 2.20 1.18 -21.30
CA LEU A 166 3.23 1.11 -20.26
C LEU A 166 4.35 0.20 -20.78
N GLU A 167 5.57 0.73 -20.90
CA GLU A 167 6.69 0.04 -21.51
C GLU A 167 7.95 0.21 -20.65
N LEU A 168 8.70 -0.87 -20.42
CA LEU A 168 10.01 -0.77 -19.78
C LEU A 168 10.96 0.02 -20.68
N HIS A 169 11.76 0.92 -20.11
CA HIS A 169 12.77 1.64 -20.90
C HIS A 169 13.81 0.63 -21.47
N PRO A 170 14.31 0.79 -22.72
CA PRO A 170 15.20 -0.20 -23.35
C PRO A 170 16.48 -0.53 -22.58
N GLY A 171 16.95 0.38 -21.71
CA GLY A 171 18.07 0.15 -20.78
C GLY A 171 17.72 -0.65 -19.51
N GLY A 172 16.50 -1.16 -19.37
CA GLY A 172 16.03 -2.03 -18.27
C GLY A 172 15.78 -1.32 -16.94
N PHE A 173 16.76 -0.56 -16.46
CA PHE A 173 16.78 0.00 -15.09
C PHE A 173 16.43 1.50 -15.02
N ALA A 174 16.36 2.19 -16.16
CA ALA A 174 16.10 3.64 -16.23
C ALA A 174 14.62 4.03 -15.99
N GLY A 175 13.78 3.11 -15.49
CA GLY A 175 12.36 3.33 -15.23
C GLY A 175 11.42 2.92 -16.36
N VAL A 176 10.19 3.42 -16.31
CA VAL A 176 9.08 3.03 -17.19
C VAL A 176 8.68 4.19 -18.08
N ARG A 177 8.59 3.95 -19.40
CA ARG A 177 7.97 4.85 -20.36
C ARG A 177 6.46 4.68 -20.29
N VAL A 178 5.79 5.71 -19.78
CA VAL A 178 4.33 5.83 -19.79
C VAL A 178 3.94 6.61 -21.04
N ALA A 179 3.13 6.02 -21.92
CA ALA A 179 2.55 6.71 -23.07
C ALA A 179 1.16 7.26 -22.70
N LEU A 180 0.93 8.55 -22.94
CA LEU A 180 -0.33 9.24 -22.67
C LEU A 180 -1.00 9.58 -24.01
N ASP A 181 -2.23 9.11 -24.19
CA ASP A 181 -3.08 9.49 -25.33
C ASP A 181 -3.98 10.66 -24.90
N VAL A 182 -3.78 11.82 -25.51
CA VAL A 182 -4.43 13.09 -25.16
C VAL A 182 -5.02 13.75 -26.44
N PRO A 183 -6.28 14.22 -26.46
CA PRO A 183 -6.90 14.85 -27.63
C PRO A 183 -6.17 16.12 -28.12
N GLN A 184 -6.12 16.34 -29.44
CA GLN A 184 -5.36 17.45 -30.06
C GLN A 184 -5.83 18.86 -29.67
N ASP A 185 -7.01 19.01 -29.05
CA ASP A 185 -7.51 20.28 -28.52
C ASP A 185 -6.89 20.66 -27.16
N THR A 186 -6.19 19.72 -26.50
CA THR A 186 -5.50 19.97 -25.22
C THR A 186 -4.09 20.51 -25.45
N ARG A 187 -3.79 21.72 -24.95
CA ARG A 187 -2.43 22.27 -24.99
C ARG A 187 -1.68 21.91 -23.70
N ILE A 188 -0.54 21.24 -23.85
CA ILE A 188 0.39 20.94 -22.75
C ILE A 188 1.63 21.83 -22.94
N PRO A 189 1.98 22.73 -22.00
CA PRO A 189 3.20 23.52 -22.08
C PRO A 189 4.49 22.70 -21.92
N ARG A 190 5.63 23.27 -22.35
CA ARG A 190 6.93 22.56 -22.36
C ARG A 190 7.53 22.29 -20.99
N ASP A 191 7.15 23.09 -19.99
CA ASP A 191 7.57 22.97 -18.59
C ASP A 191 6.49 22.34 -17.69
N ALA A 192 5.41 21.81 -18.29
CA ALA A 192 4.42 21.02 -17.60
C ALA A 192 5.07 19.79 -16.95
N LYS A 193 4.61 19.42 -15.74
CA LYS A 193 5.14 18.27 -15.00
C LYS A 193 4.04 17.25 -14.74
N ALA A 194 4.35 15.98 -14.99
CA ALA A 194 3.45 14.86 -14.77
C ALA A 194 3.76 14.17 -13.44
N PHE A 195 2.76 14.04 -12.58
CA PHE A 195 2.84 13.36 -11.28
C PHE A 195 1.98 12.09 -11.32
N LEU A 196 2.42 11.01 -10.68
CA LEU A 196 1.52 9.91 -10.36
C LEU A 196 0.78 10.19 -9.05
N ARG A 197 -0.55 10.07 -9.04
CA ARG A 197 -1.38 10.24 -7.83
C ARG A 197 -2.34 9.08 -7.62
N PHE A 198 -2.59 8.71 -6.37
CA PHE A 198 -3.56 7.67 -6.04
C PHE A 198 -5.02 8.11 -6.30
N GLN A 199 -5.77 7.27 -6.99
CA GLN A 199 -7.20 7.44 -7.26
C GLN A 199 -8.04 6.79 -6.13
N GLY A 200 -7.94 7.36 -4.93
CA GLY A 200 -8.64 6.88 -3.74
C GLY A 200 -7.89 5.75 -3.01
N LEU A 201 -8.64 4.92 -2.27
CA LEU A 201 -8.08 3.97 -1.29
C LEU A 201 -7.72 2.59 -1.86
N THR A 202 -7.89 2.35 -3.16
CA THR A 202 -7.66 1.03 -3.79
C THR A 202 -6.24 0.81 -4.31
N GLY A 203 -5.33 1.77 -4.12
CA GLY A 203 -3.95 1.70 -4.63
C GLY A 203 -3.80 2.01 -6.13
N LEU A 204 -4.90 2.11 -6.89
CA LEU A 204 -4.87 2.54 -8.29
C LEU A 204 -4.30 3.95 -8.42
N LYS A 205 -3.53 4.21 -9.48
CA LYS A 205 -2.92 5.50 -9.81
C LYS A 205 -3.51 6.11 -11.08
N LEU A 206 -3.53 7.44 -11.11
CA LEU A 206 -3.81 8.27 -12.27
C LEU A 206 -2.58 9.16 -12.55
N VAL A 207 -2.52 9.71 -13.77
CA VAL A 207 -1.52 10.74 -14.11
C VAL A 207 -2.18 12.11 -13.95
N ASP A 208 -1.58 13.00 -13.17
CA ASP A 208 -2.01 14.39 -13.00
C ASP A 208 -0.90 15.29 -13.52
N ILE A 209 -1.20 16.05 -14.56
CA ILE A 209 -0.29 16.99 -15.22
C ILE A 209 -0.59 18.38 -14.67
N ASP A 210 0.44 19.06 -14.15
CA ASP A 210 0.34 20.47 -13.80
C ASP A 210 0.54 21.37 -15.02
N GLU A 211 -0.08 22.54 -15.04
CA GLU A 211 -0.26 23.32 -16.28
C GLU A 211 1.01 24.02 -16.79
N GLY A 212 2.09 24.06 -16.00
CA GLY A 212 3.33 24.74 -16.37
C GLY A 212 3.15 26.25 -16.52
N SER A 213 4.02 26.87 -17.31
CA SER A 213 3.99 28.30 -17.59
C SER A 213 3.36 28.56 -18.97
N PRO A 214 2.34 29.43 -19.10
CA PRO A 214 1.77 29.80 -20.40
C PRO A 214 2.80 30.32 -21.42
N GLU A 215 3.90 30.88 -20.93
CA GLU A 215 5.01 31.44 -21.71
C GLU A 215 5.95 30.39 -22.32
N ALA A 216 5.99 29.16 -21.77
CA ALA A 216 6.88 28.09 -22.24
C ALA A 216 6.49 27.55 -23.63
N GLY A 217 5.30 27.88 -24.12
CA GLY A 217 4.76 27.42 -25.40
C GLY A 217 4.40 25.92 -25.40
N PRO A 218 3.75 25.43 -26.47
CA PRO A 218 3.29 24.05 -26.53
C PRO A 218 4.45 23.05 -26.67
N LEU A 219 4.37 21.96 -25.91
CA LEU A 219 5.13 20.74 -26.13
C LEU A 219 4.68 20.11 -27.46
N PRO A 220 5.59 19.62 -28.33
CA PRO A 220 5.19 19.03 -29.60
C PRO A 220 4.62 17.62 -29.40
N PRO A 221 3.79 17.12 -30.33
CA PRO A 221 3.35 15.72 -30.34
C PRO A 221 4.54 14.76 -30.33
N GLY A 222 4.47 13.71 -29.52
CA GLY A 222 5.60 12.80 -29.26
C GLY A 222 6.64 13.33 -28.26
N GLY A 223 6.44 14.54 -27.71
CA GLY A 223 7.30 15.11 -26.68
C GLY A 223 7.24 14.37 -25.34
N TYR A 224 8.31 14.53 -24.56
CA TYR A 224 8.37 14.06 -23.17
C TYR A 224 7.95 15.19 -22.23
N ILE A 225 7.06 14.87 -21.29
CA ILE A 225 6.69 15.71 -20.15
C ILE A 225 7.62 15.33 -18.99
N GLU A 226 8.11 16.31 -18.22
CA GLU A 226 8.99 16.06 -17.08
C GLU A 226 8.24 15.28 -15.99
N TYR A 227 8.88 14.29 -15.35
CA TYR A 227 8.31 13.65 -14.17
C TYR A 227 8.48 14.57 -12.95
N GLY A 228 7.38 14.90 -12.29
CA GLY A 228 7.39 15.56 -10.99
C GLY A 228 7.33 14.54 -9.87
N GLU A 229 8.33 14.54 -8.98
CA GLU A 229 8.27 13.75 -7.75
C GLU A 229 7.17 14.29 -6.82
N THR A 230 6.36 13.40 -6.26
CA THR A 230 5.49 13.76 -5.12
C THR A 230 6.24 13.60 -3.80
N PRO A 231 5.82 14.28 -2.71
CA PRO A 231 6.39 14.04 -1.37
C PRO A 231 6.30 12.58 -0.90
N ILE A 232 5.35 11.80 -1.45
CA ILE A 232 5.19 10.36 -1.17
C ILE A 232 6.22 9.53 -1.95
N ASP A 233 6.51 9.88 -3.20
CA ASP A 233 7.56 9.21 -4.00
C ASP A 233 8.94 9.44 -3.38
N ALA A 234 9.24 10.70 -3.03
CA ALA A 234 10.49 11.08 -2.35
C ALA A 234 10.64 10.39 -0.98
N LEU A 235 9.55 10.26 -0.21
CA LEU A 235 9.54 9.49 1.05
C LEU A 235 9.74 7.98 0.80
N THR A 236 9.19 7.43 -0.28
CA THR A 236 9.32 6.01 -0.64
C THR A 236 10.74 5.67 -1.06
N ALA A 237 11.39 6.51 -1.87
CA ALA A 237 12.80 6.38 -2.23
C ALA A 237 13.69 6.41 -0.97
N ARG A 238 13.52 7.43 -0.13
CA ARG A 238 14.29 7.61 1.12
C ARG A 238 14.07 6.51 2.16
N ALA A 239 12.89 5.90 2.19
CA ALA A 239 12.66 4.70 2.99
C ALA A 239 13.47 3.49 2.48
N GLY A 240 13.71 3.39 1.17
CA GLY A 240 14.66 2.45 0.57
C GLY A 240 16.09 2.74 1.01
N ASP A 241 16.55 3.99 0.84
CA ASP A 241 17.90 4.43 1.23
C ASP A 241 18.20 4.13 2.71
N ILE A 242 17.25 4.40 3.61
CA ILE A 242 17.36 4.09 5.05
C ILE A 242 17.48 2.58 5.29
N VAL A 243 16.71 1.75 4.57
CA VAL A 243 16.78 0.28 4.71
C VAL A 243 18.13 -0.26 4.22
N GLU A 244 18.69 0.30 3.15
CA GLU A 244 20.03 -0.05 2.65
C GLU A 244 21.12 0.37 3.66
N GLN A 245 21.09 1.61 4.14
CA GLN A 245 22.03 2.14 5.15
C GLN A 245 21.98 1.32 6.45
N VAL A 246 20.79 1.00 6.97
CA VAL A 246 20.62 0.13 8.15
C VAL A 246 21.16 -1.28 7.89
N THR A 247 21.03 -1.81 6.67
CA THR A 247 21.61 -3.11 6.29
C THR A 247 23.14 -3.08 6.28
N HIS A 248 23.75 -1.99 5.78
CA HIS A 248 25.20 -1.78 5.81
C HIS A 248 25.76 -1.56 7.23
N LEU A 249 25.04 -0.84 8.09
CA LEU A 249 25.37 -0.67 9.51
C LEU A 249 25.29 -2.00 10.27
N LEU A 250 24.24 -2.80 10.03
CA LEU A 250 24.10 -4.13 10.60
C LEU A 250 25.27 -5.06 10.24
N ALA A 251 25.64 -5.12 8.95
CA ALA A 251 26.75 -5.94 8.48
C ALA A 251 28.10 -5.51 9.10
N SER A 252 28.35 -4.20 9.17
CA SER A 252 29.60 -3.67 9.74
C SER A 252 29.66 -3.88 11.27
N THR A 253 28.53 -3.76 11.97
CA THR A 253 28.44 -4.04 13.42
C THR A 253 28.68 -5.51 13.74
N ASP A 254 28.11 -6.42 12.95
CA ASP A 254 28.30 -7.88 13.15
C ASP A 254 29.75 -8.30 12.87
N ALA A 255 30.41 -7.64 11.90
CA ALA A 255 31.83 -7.81 11.64
C ALA A 255 32.72 -7.32 12.79
N LEU A 256 32.38 -6.21 13.48
CA LEU A 256 33.07 -5.79 14.70
C LEU A 256 32.85 -6.78 15.86
N MET A 257 31.60 -7.16 16.14
CA MET A 257 31.26 -8.07 17.24
C MET A 257 31.98 -9.42 17.11
N THR A 258 32.07 -9.96 15.89
CA THR A 258 32.83 -11.19 15.60
C THR A 258 34.32 -11.06 15.91
N ARG A 259 34.92 -9.88 15.66
CA ARG A 259 36.34 -9.61 15.93
C ARG A 259 36.63 -9.41 17.40
N LEU A 260 35.74 -8.72 18.12
CA LEU A 260 35.85 -8.55 19.57
C LEU A 260 35.69 -9.87 20.32
N ALA A 261 34.80 -10.76 19.85
CA ALA A 261 34.69 -12.13 20.36
C ALA A 261 36.01 -12.91 20.19
N ALA A 262 36.60 -12.90 18.98
CA ALA A 262 37.90 -13.55 18.74
C ALA A 262 39.04 -12.96 19.60
N THR A 263 39.02 -11.64 19.83
CA THR A 263 40.01 -10.96 20.69
C THR A 263 39.89 -11.36 22.16
N ALA A 264 38.69 -11.73 22.61
CA ALA A 264 38.44 -12.19 23.97
C ALA A 264 38.85 -13.65 24.22
N GLU A 265 38.96 -14.46 23.16
CA GLU A 265 39.40 -15.86 23.25
C GLU A 265 40.92 -16.05 23.00
N GLU A 266 41.53 -15.28 22.09
CA GLU A 266 42.94 -15.40 21.72
C GLU A 266 43.80 -14.20 22.13
N LEU A 267 44.37 -14.24 23.35
CA LEU A 267 45.37 -13.28 23.85
C LEU A 267 46.78 -13.49 23.23
N GLU A 268 46.87 -13.57 21.90
CA GLU A 268 48.12 -13.70 21.15
C GLU A 268 48.48 -12.36 20.47
N LEU A 269 49.54 -11.70 20.96
CA LEU A 269 49.93 -10.32 20.63
C LEU A 269 50.10 -10.02 19.12
N GLU A 270 50.47 -11.04 18.33
CA GLU A 270 50.66 -10.91 16.89
C GLU A 270 49.32 -10.93 16.12
N ARG A 271 48.32 -11.67 16.63
CA ARG A 271 46.95 -11.64 16.10
C ARG A 271 46.24 -10.35 16.47
N LEU A 272 46.44 -9.86 17.70
CA LEU A 272 45.86 -8.61 18.20
C LEU A 272 46.07 -7.44 17.22
N ASN A 273 47.32 -7.21 16.79
CA ASN A 273 47.64 -6.16 15.80
C ASN A 273 46.89 -6.32 14.46
N THR A 274 46.68 -7.56 14.01
CA THR A 274 45.94 -7.86 12.77
C THR A 274 44.44 -7.66 12.94
N ILE A 275 43.90 -7.95 14.13
CA ILE A 275 42.48 -7.73 14.45
C ILE A 275 42.18 -6.23 14.60
N LEU A 276 43.03 -5.48 15.34
CA LEU A 276 42.87 -4.03 15.54
C LEU A 276 42.89 -3.27 14.20
N ARG A 277 43.87 -3.54 13.31
CA ARG A 277 43.91 -2.93 11.95
C ARG A 277 42.69 -3.26 11.09
N ARG A 278 42.06 -4.42 11.30
CA ARG A 278 40.81 -4.77 10.59
C ARG A 278 39.61 -4.08 11.23
N ALA A 279 39.58 -3.94 12.56
CA ALA A 279 38.55 -3.21 13.29
C ALA A 279 38.48 -1.74 12.83
N ASP A 280 39.63 -1.08 12.70
CA ASP A 280 39.80 0.29 12.20
C ASP A 280 38.98 0.53 10.91
N GLY A 281 39.25 -0.23 9.85
CA GLY A 281 38.51 -0.14 8.57
C GLY A 281 37.05 -0.62 8.60
N ALA A 282 36.50 -1.05 9.74
CA ALA A 282 35.07 -1.22 9.96
C ALA A 282 34.46 -0.12 10.85
N LEU A 283 35.26 0.53 11.70
CA LEU A 283 34.88 1.80 12.31
C LEU A 283 34.68 2.86 11.23
N ASP A 284 35.60 2.96 10.26
CA ASP A 284 35.48 3.88 9.11
C ASP A 284 34.15 3.67 8.34
N HIS A 285 33.77 2.42 8.09
CA HIS A 285 32.51 2.08 7.41
C HIS A 285 31.27 2.39 8.28
N LEU A 286 31.35 2.22 9.61
CA LEU A 286 30.28 2.58 10.53
C LEU A 286 30.14 4.10 10.67
N GLU A 287 31.25 4.84 10.74
CA GLU A 287 31.29 6.30 10.79
C GLU A 287 30.65 6.87 9.52
N GLN A 288 31.07 6.42 8.34
CA GLN A 288 30.48 6.82 7.05
C GLN A 288 29.00 6.48 6.91
N ALA A 289 28.59 5.24 7.23
CA ALA A 289 27.19 4.83 7.10
C ALA A 289 26.28 5.49 8.15
N SER A 290 26.82 5.84 9.33
CA SER A 290 26.12 6.61 10.37
C SER A 290 25.93 8.07 9.95
N GLU A 291 26.95 8.72 9.37
CA GLU A 291 26.83 10.05 8.79
C GLU A 291 25.82 10.10 7.65
N GLN A 292 25.86 9.13 6.72
CA GLN A 292 24.88 9.01 5.63
C GLN A 292 23.45 8.85 6.17
N LEU A 293 23.24 7.98 7.16
CA LEU A 293 21.93 7.82 7.81
C LEU A 293 21.49 9.11 8.50
N ALA A 294 22.38 9.80 9.23
CA ALA A 294 22.08 11.08 9.85
C ALA A 294 21.69 12.17 8.82
N LEU A 295 22.27 12.18 7.63
CA LEU A 295 21.89 13.06 6.52
C LEU A 295 20.51 12.66 5.95
N THR A 296 20.31 11.40 5.55
CA THR A 296 19.03 10.93 4.99
C THR A 296 17.86 11.15 5.96
N LEU A 297 18.06 10.98 7.28
CA LEU A 297 17.08 11.32 8.30
C LEU A 297 16.77 12.83 8.36
N ARG A 298 17.80 13.69 8.33
CA ARG A 298 17.63 15.16 8.34
C ARG A 298 16.82 15.63 7.14
N GLU A 299 17.11 15.10 5.96
CA GLU A 299 16.36 15.44 4.75
C GLU A 299 14.93 14.89 4.77
N THR A 300 14.72 13.65 5.21
CA THR A 300 13.40 13.00 5.25
C THR A 300 12.43 13.72 6.21
N ARG A 301 12.94 14.37 7.27
CA ARG A 301 12.12 15.20 8.19
C ARG A 301 11.38 16.35 7.49
N ALA A 302 11.81 16.84 6.32
CA ALA A 302 11.13 17.92 5.61
C ALA A 302 9.88 17.46 4.82
N PRO A 303 9.97 16.53 3.84
CA PRO A 303 8.78 16.00 3.15
C PRO A 303 7.79 15.30 4.09
N LEU A 304 8.29 14.69 5.18
CA LEU A 304 7.42 14.17 6.24
C LEU A 304 6.54 15.27 6.82
N ARG A 305 7.10 16.39 7.29
CA ARG A 305 6.34 17.50 7.89
C ARG A 305 5.27 18.07 6.97
N GLU A 306 5.53 18.16 5.66
CA GLU A 306 4.56 18.62 4.67
C GLU A 306 3.40 17.62 4.48
N THR A 307 3.73 16.33 4.34
CA THR A 307 2.75 15.25 4.19
C THR A 307 1.91 15.06 5.46
N VAL A 308 2.55 15.22 6.62
CA VAL A 308 2.00 15.09 7.98
C VAL A 308 0.85 16.03 8.26
N ALA A 309 0.82 17.22 7.65
CA ALA A 309 -0.22 18.24 7.86
C ALA A 309 -1.65 17.81 7.45
N ARG A 310 -1.84 16.52 7.10
CA ARG A 310 -3.09 15.90 6.68
C ARG A 310 -3.49 14.66 7.50
N THR A 311 -2.65 14.14 8.41
CA THR A 311 -2.94 12.91 9.20
C THR A 311 -2.16 12.79 10.51
N ASP A 312 -2.87 12.71 11.66
CA ASP A 312 -2.25 12.61 13.00
C ASP A 312 -1.68 11.22 13.36
N GLU A 313 -2.31 10.11 12.95
CA GLU A 313 -1.88 8.75 13.40
C GLU A 313 -0.52 8.33 12.82
N ALA A 314 -0.17 8.82 11.63
CA ALA A 314 1.14 8.56 11.01
C ALA A 314 2.28 9.29 11.75
N LEU A 315 1.98 10.45 12.34
CA LEU A 315 2.95 11.34 12.98
C LEU A 315 3.67 10.67 14.16
N VAL A 316 2.90 10.02 15.03
CA VAL A 316 3.41 9.42 16.28
C VAL A 316 4.40 8.30 15.98
N ARG A 317 4.05 7.36 15.10
CA ARG A 317 4.92 6.23 14.74
C ARG A 317 6.14 6.67 13.93
N ALA A 318 6.00 7.69 13.07
CA ALA A 318 7.13 8.26 12.35
C ALA A 318 8.11 8.96 13.30
N ALA A 319 7.62 9.66 14.33
CA ALA A 319 8.46 10.27 15.37
C ALA A 319 9.18 9.20 16.21
N GLU A 320 8.46 8.18 16.68
CA GLU A 320 8.98 7.03 17.44
C GLU A 320 10.11 6.29 16.70
N VAL A 321 9.93 6.02 15.39
CA VAL A 321 11.00 5.43 14.56
C VAL A 321 12.18 6.40 14.40
N LEU A 322 11.94 7.69 14.17
CA LEU A 322 13.02 8.68 14.04
C LEU A 322 13.79 8.93 15.35
N GLU A 323 13.18 8.67 16.50
CA GLU A 323 13.78 8.76 17.84
C GLU A 323 14.64 7.53 18.13
N ASN A 324 14.09 6.32 17.96
CA ASN A 324 14.83 5.06 18.12
C ASN A 324 16.06 4.97 17.20
N VAL A 325 15.96 5.47 15.96
CA VAL A 325 17.13 5.53 15.05
C VAL A 325 18.18 6.53 15.54
N ASN A 326 17.76 7.67 16.10
CA ASN A 326 18.69 8.69 16.61
C ASN A 326 19.48 8.15 17.82
N GLU A 327 18.80 7.51 18.77
CA GLU A 327 19.42 6.83 19.92
C GLU A 327 20.40 5.73 19.46
N THR A 328 20.01 4.93 18.46
CA THR A 328 20.89 3.88 17.93
C THR A 328 22.14 4.44 17.22
N VAL A 329 22.02 5.59 16.54
CA VAL A 329 23.14 6.33 15.94
C VAL A 329 24.07 6.93 17.01
N GLU A 330 23.51 7.43 18.12
CA GLU A 330 24.24 8.00 19.25
C GLU A 330 25.04 6.90 20.00
N ASN A 331 24.39 5.79 20.35
CA ASN A 331 25.03 4.63 20.98
C ASN A 331 26.14 4.01 20.10
N LEU A 332 25.97 4.04 18.76
CA LEU A 332 27.02 3.62 17.83
C LEU A 332 28.21 4.61 17.80
N GLY A 333 27.93 5.90 17.93
CA GLY A 333 28.95 6.95 18.04
C GLY A 333 29.79 6.81 19.31
N GLU A 334 29.15 6.60 20.47
CA GLU A 334 29.85 6.31 21.73
C GLU A 334 30.71 5.04 21.60
N ALA A 335 30.11 3.94 21.13
CA ALA A 335 30.82 2.68 20.90
C ALA A 335 32.04 2.81 19.97
N SER A 336 31.96 3.63 18.91
CA SER A 336 33.08 3.88 17.99
C SER A 336 34.23 4.61 18.70
N ASN A 337 33.90 5.60 19.55
CA ASN A 337 34.89 6.29 20.38
C ASN A 337 35.53 5.35 21.41
N ASP A 338 34.77 4.44 22.04
CA ASP A 338 35.30 3.44 22.98
C ASP A 338 36.29 2.48 22.29
N VAL A 339 35.98 1.98 21.08
CA VAL A 339 36.94 1.15 20.32
C VAL A 339 38.20 1.96 19.95
N ARG A 340 38.05 3.24 19.59
CA ARG A 340 39.18 4.11 19.28
C ARG A 340 40.05 4.40 20.51
N ALA A 341 39.48 4.42 21.72
CA ALA A 341 40.20 4.49 22.99
C ALA A 341 40.92 3.17 23.34
N LEU A 342 40.32 2.00 23.04
CA LEU A 342 41.00 0.70 23.15
C LEU A 342 42.24 0.60 22.26
N ILE A 343 42.15 1.06 21.01
CA ILE A 343 43.29 1.12 20.08
C ILE A 343 44.42 2.02 20.62
N GLN A 344 44.08 3.01 21.44
CA GLN A 344 45.03 3.91 22.12
C GLN A 344 45.56 3.34 23.46
N GLY A 345 45.13 2.15 23.88
CA GLY A 345 45.75 1.37 24.96
C GLY A 345 45.13 1.53 26.35
N SER A 346 43.82 1.80 26.45
CA SER A 346 43.13 1.93 27.74
C SER A 346 42.38 0.64 28.14
N ASP A 347 42.70 0.06 29.30
CA ASP A 347 42.28 -1.29 29.73
C ASP A 347 40.83 -1.39 30.27
N GLN A 348 40.19 -0.29 30.66
CA GLN A 348 38.87 -0.35 31.32
C GLN A 348 37.71 -0.39 30.31
N GLU A 349 37.92 0.22 29.15
CA GLU A 349 36.94 0.51 28.12
C GLU A 349 36.37 -0.74 27.45
N LEU A 350 37.07 -1.90 27.52
CA LEU A 350 36.67 -3.09 26.76
C LEU A 350 35.31 -3.65 27.20
N ARG A 351 34.97 -3.50 28.48
CA ARG A 351 33.67 -3.92 29.02
C ARG A 351 32.55 -2.97 28.58
N THR A 352 32.82 -1.66 28.56
CA THR A 352 31.90 -0.61 28.10
C THR A 352 31.65 -0.74 26.60
N THR A 353 32.72 -0.86 25.81
CA THR A 353 32.68 -1.07 24.36
C THR A 353 31.78 -2.24 23.96
N VAL A 354 31.98 -3.41 24.58
CA VAL A 354 31.20 -4.64 24.29
C VAL A 354 29.76 -4.55 24.78
N TYR A 355 29.47 -3.71 25.77
CA TYR A 355 28.11 -3.39 26.20
C TYR A 355 27.43 -2.45 25.18
N ASN A 356 28.02 -1.29 24.89
CA ASN A 356 27.51 -0.28 23.97
C ASN A 356 27.28 -0.84 22.56
N LEU A 357 28.22 -1.63 22.01
CA LEU A 357 28.06 -2.32 20.73
C LEU A 357 26.96 -3.40 20.76
N ARG A 358 26.75 -4.08 21.90
CA ARG A 358 25.66 -5.06 22.03
C ARG A 358 24.30 -4.37 22.05
N GLU A 359 24.17 -3.26 22.78
CA GLU A 359 22.94 -2.46 22.85
C GLU A 359 22.60 -1.87 21.48
N ALA A 360 23.54 -1.16 20.84
CA ALA A 360 23.37 -0.66 19.47
C ALA A 360 23.06 -1.79 18.45
N SER A 361 23.73 -2.94 18.54
CA SER A 361 23.43 -4.09 17.67
C SER A 361 22.03 -4.67 17.91
N GLN A 362 21.51 -4.64 19.14
CA GLN A 362 20.15 -5.07 19.45
C GLN A 362 19.12 -4.09 18.88
N SER A 363 19.28 -2.79 19.11
CA SER A 363 18.38 -1.76 18.56
C SER A 363 18.38 -1.74 17.03
N PHE A 364 19.53 -1.86 16.36
CA PHE A 364 19.59 -2.02 14.90
C PHE A 364 18.91 -3.33 14.42
N LYS A 365 19.03 -4.44 15.16
CA LYS A 365 18.42 -5.73 14.79
C LYS A 365 16.89 -5.72 14.98
N GLU A 366 16.38 -4.95 15.94
CA GLU A 366 14.95 -4.71 16.14
C GLU A 366 14.39 -3.76 15.08
N LEU A 367 15.05 -2.61 14.85
CA LEU A 367 14.74 -1.66 13.78
C LEU A 367 14.69 -2.35 12.41
N GLY A 368 15.78 -3.03 12.02
CA GLY A 368 15.88 -3.73 10.73
C GLY A 368 14.85 -4.86 10.58
N ARG A 369 14.39 -5.45 11.69
CA ARG A 369 13.28 -6.41 11.69
C ARG A 369 11.94 -5.72 11.43
N GLU A 370 11.62 -4.61 12.10
CA GLU A 370 10.34 -3.91 11.88
C GLU A 370 10.29 -3.29 10.47
N LEU A 371 11.36 -2.64 10.02
CA LEU A 371 11.48 -2.10 8.66
C LEU A 371 11.29 -3.19 7.58
N ARG A 372 11.84 -4.40 7.80
CA ARG A 372 11.74 -5.51 6.83
C ARG A 372 10.42 -6.27 6.88
N LEU A 373 9.77 -6.36 8.04
CA LEU A 373 8.46 -7.01 8.18
C LEU A 373 7.30 -6.09 7.79
N ASN A 374 7.44 -4.78 8.00
CA ASN A 374 6.37 -3.80 7.86
C ASN A 374 6.75 -2.58 6.98
N PRO A 375 7.46 -2.71 5.83
CA PRO A 375 7.90 -1.55 5.03
C PRO A 375 6.71 -0.69 4.56
N SER A 376 5.58 -1.33 4.25
CA SER A 376 4.36 -0.64 3.86
C SER A 376 3.66 0.12 5.02
N ARG A 377 3.95 -0.17 6.29
CA ARG A 377 3.39 0.60 7.43
C ARG A 377 3.95 2.01 7.55
N LEU A 378 5.15 2.24 7.02
CA LEU A 378 5.81 3.55 6.99
C LEU A 378 5.06 4.53 6.07
N LEU A 379 4.36 4.01 5.05
CA LEU A 379 3.63 4.77 4.04
C LEU A 379 2.10 4.68 4.21
N PHE A 380 1.59 3.54 4.71
CA PHE A 380 0.16 3.25 4.83
C PHE A 380 -0.16 2.72 6.23
N SER A 381 -0.94 3.48 7.01
CA SER A 381 -1.06 3.30 8.46
C SER A 381 -1.63 1.97 8.94
N ARG A 382 -2.25 1.15 8.07
CA ARG A 382 -2.82 -0.18 8.37
C ARG A 382 -2.75 -1.11 7.15
N PRO A 383 -2.45 -2.42 7.32
CA PRO A 383 -2.73 -3.42 6.29
C PRO A 383 -4.25 -3.54 6.06
N PRO A 384 -4.71 -3.96 4.87
CA PRO A 384 -6.12 -4.26 4.64
C PRO A 384 -6.57 -5.36 5.60
N ARG A 385 -7.74 -5.19 6.22
CA ARG A 385 -8.34 -6.23 7.08
C ARG A 385 -8.58 -7.48 6.24
N GLU A 386 -8.14 -8.63 6.73
CA GLU A 386 -8.50 -9.91 6.14
C GLU A 386 -10.02 -10.01 6.05
N ARG A 387 -10.50 -10.31 4.85
CA ARG A 387 -11.92 -10.32 4.53
C ARG A 387 -12.44 -11.72 4.80
N GLU A 388 -13.00 -11.92 6.00
CA GLU A 388 -13.78 -13.13 6.30
C GLU A 388 -14.81 -13.32 5.16
N LEU A 389 -14.66 -14.43 4.43
CA LEU A 389 -15.52 -14.75 3.28
C LEU A 389 -16.84 -15.33 3.80
N PRO A 390 -18.01 -14.84 3.32
CA PRO A 390 -19.33 -15.26 3.77
C PRO A 390 -19.78 -16.61 3.17
#